data_AF-A0A1L6R9V6-F1
#
_entry.id   AF-A0A1L6R9V6-F1
#
_cell.length_a   1.000
_cell.length_b   1.000
_cell.length_c   1.000
_cell.angle_alpha   90.00
_cell.angle_beta   90.00
_cell.angle_gamma   90.00
#
_symmetry.space_group_name_H-M   'P 1'
#
loop_
_entity.id
_entity.type
_entity.pdbx_description
1 polymer ?
#
loop_
_entity_poly.entity_id
_entity_poly.type
_entity_poly.pdbx_seq_one_letter_code
_entity_poly.pdbx_strand_id
1 'polypeptide(L)'
;MADLAIHLNVGDVDQLLSHANKQKAKLDLTSQMGKDMEKYVPLRKGDLRANLTITPDRLSYGEVYARAQFYGTNGIVSFHNYTTPGTGPRWDRKASKDYMDSWIDTFKRGLRE
;
A
#
# COMPACT_ATOMS: atom_id res chain seq x y z
N MET A 1 20.24 26.26 -44.66
CA MET A 1 19.40 25.72 -43.58
C MET A 1 20.28 25.60 -42.36
N ALA A 2 19.82 26.04 -41.19
CA ALA A 2 20.55 25.91 -39.94
C ALA A 2 19.89 24.81 -39.11
N ASP A 3 20.63 23.74 -38.84
CA ASP A 3 20.20 22.64 -37.97
C ASP A 3 21.01 22.67 -36.68
N LEU A 4 20.33 22.50 -35.55
CA LEU A 4 20.93 22.41 -34.22
C LEU A 4 20.68 21.01 -33.65
N ALA A 5 21.74 20.23 -33.47
CA ALA A 5 21.65 18.94 -32.79
C ALA A 5 21.63 19.16 -31.26
N ILE A 6 20.61 18.61 -30.60
CA ILE A 6 20.51 18.60 -29.13
C ILE A 6 20.97 17.25 -28.62
N HIS A 7 21.92 17.25 -27.67
CA HIS A 7 22.32 16.05 -26.93
C HIS A 7 21.76 16.13 -25.50
N LEU A 8 20.86 15.22 -25.16
CA LEU A 8 20.28 15.07 -23.82
C LEU A 8 20.87 13.83 -23.15
N ASN A 9 21.46 13.98 -21.96
CA ASN A 9 21.86 12.85 -21.13
C ASN A 9 20.68 12.43 -20.24
N VAL A 10 20.21 11.19 -20.41
CA VAL A 10 19.06 10.62 -19.67
C VAL A 10 19.46 9.49 -18.72
N GLY A 11 20.76 9.22 -18.55
CA GLY A 11 21.24 8.07 -17.75
C GLY A 11 20.74 8.07 -16.31
N ASP A 12 20.73 9.24 -15.65
CA ASP A 12 20.23 9.37 -14.28
C ASP A 12 18.72 9.10 -14.19
N VAL A 13 17.96 9.48 -15.22
CA VAL A 13 16.51 9.24 -15.30
C VAL A 13 16.24 7.75 -15.50
N ASP A 14 17.01 7.09 -16.38
CA ASP A 14 16.89 5.66 -16.63
C ASP A 14 17.25 4.84 -15.40
N GLN A 15 18.30 5.25 -14.67
CA GLN A 15 18.68 4.61 -13.41
C GLN A 15 17.61 4.79 -12.34
N LEU A 16 17.11 6.02 -12.15
CA LEU A 16 16.03 6.34 -11.22
C LEU A 16 14.76 5.50 -11.50
N LEU A 17 14.43 5.31 -12.79
CA LEU A 17 13.26 4.57 -13.24
C LEU A 17 13.54 3.10 -13.56
N SER A 18 14.71 2.60 -13.17
CA SER A 18 15.10 1.21 -13.38
C SER A 18 14.13 0.24 -12.69
N HIS A 19 14.07 -0.99 -13.19
CA HIS A 19 13.21 -2.01 -12.58
C HIS A 19 13.57 -2.26 -11.11
N ALA A 20 14.86 -2.27 -10.78
CA ALA A 20 15.34 -2.48 -9.41
C ALA A 20 14.85 -1.37 -8.46
N ASN A 21 15.05 -0.10 -8.82
CA ASN A 21 14.61 1.03 -7.99
C ASN A 21 13.08 1.05 -7.84
N LYS A 22 12.34 0.72 -8.90
CA LYS A 22 10.88 0.59 -8.83
C LYS A 22 10.44 -0.51 -7.86
N GLN A 23 11.08 -1.68 -7.88
CA GLN A 23 10.74 -2.78 -6.97
C GLN A 23 11.04 -2.44 -5.51
N LYS A 24 12.16 -1.78 -5.24
CA LYS A 24 12.51 -1.28 -3.91
C LYS A 24 11.51 -0.23 -3.43
N ALA A 25 11.25 0.80 -4.23
CA ALA A 25 10.28 1.85 -3.92
C ALA A 25 8.87 1.30 -3.63
N LYS A 26 8.45 0.30 -4.40
CA LYS A 26 7.20 -0.43 -4.19
C LYS A 26 7.18 -1.17 -2.85
N LEU A 27 8.26 -1.87 -2.50
CA LEU A 27 8.36 -2.58 -1.22
C LEU A 27 8.35 -1.62 -0.02
N ASP A 28 9.04 -0.49 -0.12
CA ASP A 28 9.03 0.54 0.92
C ASP A 28 7.62 1.13 1.08
N LEU A 29 6.96 1.42 -0.03
CA LEU A 29 5.57 1.86 -0.07
C LEU A 29 4.64 0.84 0.60
N THR A 30 4.65 -0.43 0.18
CA THR A 30 3.73 -1.43 0.74
C THR A 30 4.03 -1.70 2.22
N SER A 31 5.30 -1.66 2.63
CA SER A 31 5.69 -1.73 4.05
C SER A 31 5.12 -0.57 4.87
N GLN A 32 5.17 0.66 4.33
CA GLN A 32 4.59 1.83 4.98
C GLN A 32 3.06 1.74 5.05
N MET A 33 2.41 1.35 3.94
CA MET A 33 0.97 1.12 3.88
C MET A 33 0.52 0.08 4.93
N GLY A 34 1.25 -1.03 5.09
CA GLY A 34 0.96 -2.05 6.08
C GLY A 34 0.88 -1.50 7.51
N LYS A 35 1.86 -0.66 7.88
CA LYS A 35 1.91 0.02 9.19
C LYS A 35 0.76 1.01 9.37
N ASP A 36 0.53 1.87 8.38
CA ASP A 36 -0.48 2.92 8.48
C ASP A 36 -1.91 2.36 8.48
N MET A 37 -2.13 1.27 7.76
CA MET A 37 -3.43 0.60 7.70
C MET A 37 -3.80 -0.12 9.00
N GLU A 38 -2.82 -0.56 9.80
CA GLU A 38 -3.02 -1.44 10.95
C GLU A 38 -4.10 -0.92 11.91
N LYS A 39 -4.10 0.38 12.21
CA LYS A 39 -5.06 0.99 13.14
C LYS A 39 -6.52 0.98 12.63
N TYR A 40 -6.74 0.80 11.33
CA TYR A 40 -8.07 0.69 10.72
C TYR A 40 -8.52 -0.75 10.49
N VAL A 41 -7.61 -1.73 10.56
CA VAL A 41 -7.94 -3.14 10.41
C VAL A 41 -8.74 -3.61 11.64
N PRO A 42 -9.94 -4.19 11.45
CA PRO A 42 -10.73 -4.77 12.54
C PRO A 42 -9.92 -5.72 13.43
N LEU A 43 -10.05 -5.56 14.74
CA LEU A 43 -9.50 -6.47 15.72
C LEU A 43 -10.58 -6.84 16.73
N ARG A 44 -10.77 -8.13 16.95
CA ARG A 44 -11.62 -8.63 18.04
C ARG A 44 -10.92 -9.75 18.76
N LYS A 45 -10.52 -10.76 17.99
CA LYS A 45 -9.70 -11.92 18.36
C LYS A 45 -8.97 -12.43 17.10
N GLY A 46 -7.92 -13.21 17.28
CA GLY A 46 -7.15 -13.82 16.18
C GLY A 46 -6.11 -12.87 15.58
N ASP A 47 -5.46 -13.35 14.51
CA ASP A 47 -4.20 -12.80 14.03
C ASP A 47 -4.36 -11.95 12.76
N LEU A 48 -5.54 -11.42 12.45
CA LEU A 48 -5.77 -10.67 11.21
C LEU A 48 -4.73 -9.57 10.96
N ARG A 49 -4.36 -8.81 11.99
CA ARG A 49 -3.32 -7.78 11.87
C ARG A 49 -1.90 -8.36 11.73
N ALA A 50 -1.63 -9.46 12.44
CA ALA A 50 -0.31 -10.10 12.50
C ALA A 50 -0.03 -11.00 11.28
N ASN A 51 -1.06 -11.54 10.63
CA ASN A 51 -0.97 -12.40 9.45
C ASN A 51 -1.02 -11.57 8.17
N LEU A 52 -0.13 -10.58 8.07
CA LEU A 52 0.05 -9.70 6.93
C LEU A 52 1.31 -10.10 6.16
N THR A 53 1.13 -10.54 4.92
CA THR A 53 2.22 -10.73 3.96
C THR A 53 2.38 -9.48 3.10
N ILE A 54 3.61 -8.97 3.03
CA ILE A 54 3.98 -7.77 2.28
C ILE A 54 4.90 -8.16 1.13
N THR A 55 4.54 -7.75 -0.08
CA THR A 55 5.37 -7.82 -1.29
C THR A 55 5.37 -6.44 -1.97
N PRO A 56 6.25 -6.19 -2.95
CA PRO A 56 6.25 -4.92 -3.68
C PRO A 56 4.89 -4.59 -4.31
N ASP A 57 4.16 -5.60 -4.77
CA ASP A 57 2.91 -5.40 -5.51
C ASP A 57 1.65 -5.72 -4.71
N ARG A 58 1.77 -6.25 -3.48
CA ARG A 58 0.62 -6.77 -2.76
C ARG A 58 0.76 -6.72 -1.23
N LEU A 59 -0.38 -6.45 -0.59
CA LEU A 59 -0.63 -6.69 0.81
C LEU A 59 -1.70 -7.79 0.93
N SER A 60 -1.37 -8.87 1.65
CA SER A 60 -2.26 -10.03 1.79
C SER A 60 -2.48 -10.36 3.25
N TYR A 61 -3.75 -10.39 3.64
CA TYR A 61 -4.18 -10.84 4.95
C TYR A 61 -4.54 -12.33 4.87
N GLY A 62 -3.79 -13.18 5.58
CA GLY A 62 -3.84 -14.64 5.43
C GLY A 62 -5.04 -15.34 6.06
N GLU A 63 -5.80 -14.65 6.89
CA GLU A 63 -6.93 -15.24 7.61
C GLU A 63 -8.13 -15.56 6.69
N VAL A 64 -8.79 -16.69 6.90
CA VAL A 64 -9.97 -17.12 6.10
C VAL A 64 -11.12 -16.10 6.15
N TYR A 65 -11.25 -15.37 7.26
CA TYR A 65 -12.26 -14.33 7.45
C TYR A 65 -11.80 -12.95 6.98
N ALA A 66 -10.53 -12.76 6.57
CA ALA A 66 -9.99 -11.46 6.18
C ALA A 66 -10.78 -10.83 5.05
N ARG A 67 -11.14 -11.62 4.03
CA ARG A 67 -11.93 -11.15 2.89
C ARG A 67 -13.30 -10.64 3.33
N ALA A 68 -13.99 -11.39 4.18
CA ALA A 68 -15.30 -11.01 4.67
C ALA A 68 -15.22 -9.72 5.51
N GLN A 69 -14.19 -9.57 6.34
CA GLN A 69 -13.95 -8.34 7.10
C GLN A 69 -13.61 -7.15 6.21
N PHE A 70 -12.78 -7.35 5.19
CA PHE A 70 -12.38 -6.31 4.24
C PHE A 70 -13.58 -5.75 3.45
N TYR A 71 -14.48 -6.61 3.01
CA TYR A 71 -15.70 -6.20 2.30
C TYR A 71 -16.87 -5.86 3.23
N GLY A 72 -16.78 -6.18 4.52
CA GLY A 72 -17.87 -5.96 5.48
C GLY A 72 -19.06 -6.89 5.29
N THR A 73 -18.87 -8.03 4.62
CA THR A 73 -19.92 -9.02 4.39
C THR A 73 -19.30 -10.38 4.04
N ASN A 74 -19.98 -11.47 4.41
CA ASN A 74 -19.66 -12.83 3.93
C ASN A 74 -20.56 -13.28 2.76
N GLY A 75 -21.39 -12.39 2.22
CA GLY A 75 -22.38 -12.70 1.19
C GLY A 75 -23.76 -13.12 1.71
N ILE A 76 -23.88 -13.41 3.02
CA ILE A 76 -25.16 -13.72 3.68
C ILE A 76 -25.58 -12.57 4.60
N VAL A 77 -24.64 -12.05 5.38
CA VAL A 77 -24.88 -10.96 6.33
C VAL A 77 -23.86 -9.85 6.14
N SER A 78 -24.31 -8.60 6.33
CA SER A 78 -23.45 -7.42 6.35
C SER A 78 -23.04 -7.08 7.78
N PHE A 79 -21.76 -6.76 7.96
CA PHE A 79 -21.16 -6.43 9.23
C PHE A 79 -21.20 -4.91 9.44
N HIS A 80 -21.90 -4.48 10.49
CA HIS A 80 -22.05 -3.05 10.81
C HIS A 80 -21.35 -2.68 12.12
N ASN A 81 -21.19 -3.63 13.03
CA ASN A 81 -20.66 -3.41 14.36
C ASN A 81 -19.27 -4.04 14.49
N TYR A 82 -18.25 -3.20 14.67
CA TYR A 82 -16.87 -3.60 14.88
C TYR A 82 -16.45 -3.32 16.32
N THR A 83 -15.69 -4.24 16.92
CA THR A 83 -15.32 -4.14 18.34
C THR A 83 -14.29 -3.05 18.61
N THR A 84 -13.37 -2.79 17.67
CA THR A 84 -12.41 -1.70 17.79
C THR A 84 -12.96 -0.43 17.14
N PRO A 85 -13.12 0.69 17.88
CA PRO A 85 -13.52 1.97 17.32
C PRO A 85 -12.61 2.43 16.17
N GLY A 86 -13.17 3.08 15.16
CA GLY A 86 -12.43 3.57 13.98
C GLY A 86 -12.10 2.49 12.94
N THR A 87 -12.14 1.21 13.30
CA THR A 87 -11.93 0.10 12.36
C THR A 87 -13.17 -0.20 11.53
N GLY A 88 -13.02 -0.99 10.47
CA GLY A 88 -14.17 -1.43 9.68
C GLY A 88 -13.76 -1.96 8.30
N PRO A 89 -14.73 -2.14 7.40
CA PRO A 89 -14.43 -2.62 6.06
C PRO A 89 -13.70 -1.53 5.29
N ARG A 90 -13.01 -1.95 4.23
CA ARG A 90 -12.28 -1.04 3.34
C ARG A 90 -11.32 -0.12 4.09
N TRP A 91 -10.54 -0.72 4.99
CA TRP A 91 -9.49 -0.01 5.72
C TRP A 91 -8.44 0.59 4.79
N ASP A 92 -8.25 0.03 3.59
CA ASP A 92 -7.46 0.61 2.49
C ASP A 92 -7.90 2.04 2.19
N ARG A 93 -9.21 2.25 2.03
CA ARG A 93 -9.79 3.57 1.70
C ARG A 93 -9.74 4.54 2.88
N LYS A 94 -9.83 4.03 4.10
CA LYS A 94 -9.71 4.85 5.31
C LYS A 94 -8.28 5.36 5.43
N ALA A 95 -7.31 4.46 5.35
CA ALA A 95 -5.90 4.82 5.43
C ALA A 95 -5.48 5.73 4.26
N SER A 96 -5.95 5.47 3.04
CA SER A 96 -5.60 6.31 1.89
C SER A 96 -6.04 7.76 2.05
N LYS A 97 -7.15 8.03 2.74
CA LYS A 97 -7.60 9.41 3.01
C LYS A 97 -6.64 10.17 3.92
N ASP A 98 -6.00 9.47 4.84
CA ASP A 98 -5.17 10.08 5.87
C ASP A 98 -3.67 10.06 5.52
N TYR A 99 -3.23 9.15 4.64
CA TYR A 99 -1.81 8.85 4.41
C TYR A 99 -1.35 8.90 2.94
N MET A 100 -2.21 9.25 1.97
CA MET A 100 -1.84 9.21 0.54
C MET A 100 -0.55 10.00 0.24
N ASP A 101 -0.43 11.21 0.78
CA ASP A 101 0.75 12.05 0.53
C ASP A 101 2.03 11.41 1.08
N SER A 102 1.95 10.84 2.28
CA SER A 102 3.05 10.08 2.90
C SER A 102 3.45 8.85 2.07
N TRP A 103 2.48 8.17 1.45
CA TRP A 103 2.71 7.02 0.59
C TRP A 103 3.40 7.41 -0.71
N ILE A 104 2.93 8.49 -1.34
CA ILE A 104 3.56 9.07 -2.54
C ILE A 104 5.01 9.45 -2.25
N ASP A 105 5.27 10.11 -1.12
CA ASP A 105 6.61 10.55 -0.76
C ASP A 105 7.54 9.38 -0.40
N THR A 106 7.01 8.36 0.27
CA THR A 106 7.76 7.12 0.53
C THR A 106 8.19 6.44 -0.77
N PHE A 107 7.28 6.35 -1.75
CA PHE A 107 7.61 5.79 -3.06
C PHE A 107 8.66 6.63 -3.79
N LYS A 108 8.51 7.96 -3.83
CA LYS A 108 9.48 8.87 -4.47
C LYS A 108 10.86 8.76 -3.84
N ARG A 109 10.94 8.61 -2.52
CA ARG A 109 12.20 8.41 -1.81
C ARG A 109 12.83 7.08 -2.20
N GLY A 110 12.08 5.98 -2.18
CA GLY A 110 12.60 4.67 -2.55
C GLY A 110 13.11 4.56 -3.98
N LEU A 111 12.67 5.43 -4.92
CA LEU A 111 13.24 5.50 -6.27
C LEU A 111 14.67 6.05 -6.30
N ARG A 112 15.04 6.88 -5.32
CA ARG A 112 16.31 7.64 -5.28
C ARG A 112 17.40 6.95 -4.47
N GLU A 113 17.05 5.94 -3.68
CA GLU A 113 17.95 5.18 -2.81
C GLU A 113 18.48 3.91 -3.49
#